data_AF-A0A813BJH3-F1
#
_entry.id   AF-A0A813BJH3-F1
#
_cell.length_a   1.000
_cell.length_b   1.000
_cell.length_c   1.000
_cell.angle_alpha   90.00
_cell.angle_beta   90.00
_cell.angle_gamma   90.00
#
_symmetry.space_group_name_H-M   'P 1'
#
loop_
_entity.id
_entity.type
_entity.pdbx_description
1 polymer ?
#
loop_
_entity_poly.entity_id
_entity_poly.type
_entity_poly.pdbx_seq_one_letter_code
_entity_poly.pdbx_strand_id
1 'polypeptide(L)'
;MPLSAEVERQVAALIEGSKNGEFLVRNVQEIFSILRRNSLLTTMRIPPMAVGVHPQNRDGAALVTQDVHELLERIVQVGFTPSRVNAIGIEVASEGEREFNKQLVMSAGSQLGQMDSAALKVLSLSGSHTNWALRLVASGSPHASDIISVNGHVSFELVEKRDKCLADHAREGLTWQIIASEVGRRFPELLQMVQASCNATLQKTESELQLLRRVCSLLSKVADGKPDYKLIKKQALASKPPCGDSLAGIYAFALKFSGGATAWMVTETESFVRANGYPSQVITPANLKKVFGKDGFCKAQSADAVI
;
A
#
# COMPACT_ATOMS: atom_id res chain seq x y z
N MET A 1 9.19 25.75 2.48
CA MET A 1 10.43 26.53 2.24
C MET A 1 11.06 25.91 1.02
N PRO A 2 11.44 26.66 -0.02
CA PRO A 2 11.91 26.06 -1.25
C PRO A 2 13.10 25.12 -1.00
N LEU A 3 13.06 23.94 -1.62
CA LEU A 3 14.17 22.98 -1.59
C LEU A 3 15.47 23.65 -2.05
N SER A 4 16.47 23.75 -1.16
CA SER A 4 17.76 24.36 -1.49
C SER A 4 18.63 23.41 -2.33
N ALA A 5 19.51 23.97 -3.17
CA ALA A 5 20.41 23.18 -4.01
C ALA A 5 21.32 22.23 -3.19
N GLU A 6 21.70 22.65 -1.98
CA GLU A 6 22.50 21.81 -1.08
C GLU A 6 21.71 20.58 -0.62
N VAL A 7 20.47 20.79 -0.15
CA VAL A 7 19.59 19.70 0.29
C VAL A 7 19.31 18.77 -0.88
N GLU A 8 19.05 19.33 -2.06
CA GLU A 8 18.79 18.56 -3.27
C GLU A 8 19.96 17.61 -3.60
N ARG A 9 21.19 18.13 -3.57
CA ARG A 9 22.40 17.33 -3.81
C ARG A 9 22.59 16.21 -2.79
N GLN A 10 22.37 16.49 -1.50
CA GLN A 10 22.52 15.49 -0.44
C GLN A 10 21.48 14.37 -0.56
N VAL A 11 20.22 14.73 -0.82
CA VAL A 11 19.14 13.75 -1.01
C VAL A 11 19.39 12.91 -2.26
N ALA A 12 19.76 13.53 -3.38
CA ALA A 12 20.06 12.83 -4.62
C ALA A 12 21.20 11.81 -4.44
N ALA A 13 22.27 12.16 -3.72
CA ALA A 13 23.37 11.24 -3.45
C ALA A 13 22.94 10.00 -2.65
N LEU A 14 22.07 10.16 -1.66
CA LEU A 14 21.55 9.05 -0.85
C LEU A 14 20.58 8.16 -1.63
N ILE A 15 19.78 8.75 -2.51
CA ILE A 15 18.92 8.01 -3.45
C ILE A 15 19.80 7.19 -4.40
N GLU A 16 20.82 7.79 -5.01
CA GLU A 16 21.75 7.10 -5.93
C GLU A 16 22.44 5.92 -5.23
N GLY A 17 22.95 6.14 -4.01
CA GLY A 17 23.57 5.10 -3.19
C GLY A 17 22.63 3.95 -2.83
N SER A 18 21.31 4.14 -2.93
CA SER A 18 20.30 3.12 -2.63
C SER A 18 19.80 2.35 -3.84
N LYS A 19 20.15 2.74 -5.08
CA LYS A 19 19.65 2.10 -6.31
C LYS A 19 19.99 0.61 -6.43
N ASN A 20 21.08 0.20 -5.78
CA ASN A 20 21.52 -1.18 -5.73
C ASN A 20 20.80 -2.03 -4.65
N GLY A 21 19.86 -1.46 -3.91
CA GLY A 21 19.12 -2.13 -2.83
C GLY A 21 19.90 -2.24 -1.52
N GLU A 22 21.06 -1.59 -1.42
CA GLU A 22 21.91 -1.61 -0.23
C GLU A 22 21.60 -0.41 0.68
N PHE A 23 21.68 -0.65 2.00
CA PHE A 23 21.48 0.39 3.03
C PHE A 23 20.15 1.17 2.96
N LEU A 24 19.11 0.62 2.30
CA LEU A 24 17.81 1.27 2.08
C LEU A 24 17.25 1.95 3.34
N VAL A 25 17.13 1.21 4.44
CA VAL A 25 16.57 1.73 5.69
C VAL A 25 17.41 2.86 6.26
N ARG A 26 18.73 2.69 6.28
CA ARG A 26 19.68 3.71 6.77
C ARG A 26 19.58 4.99 5.94
N ASN A 27 19.57 4.87 4.62
CA ASN A 27 19.54 6.03 3.72
C ASN A 27 18.21 6.78 3.82
N VAL A 28 17.07 6.10 3.98
CA VAL A 28 15.78 6.75 4.25
C VAL A 28 15.81 7.53 5.57
N GLN A 29 16.41 6.98 6.64
CA GLN A 29 16.53 7.69 7.92
C GLN A 29 17.45 8.92 7.84
N GLU A 30 18.54 8.84 7.06
CA GLU A 30 19.42 9.98 6.84
C GLU A 30 18.71 11.07 6.02
N ILE A 31 17.97 10.69 4.98
CA ILE A 31 17.13 11.62 4.21
C ILE A 31 16.11 12.31 5.13
N PHE A 32 15.42 11.56 5.98
CA PHE A 32 14.46 12.15 6.94
C PHE A 32 15.13 13.14 7.89
N SER A 33 16.37 12.85 8.31
CA SER A 33 17.15 13.74 9.17
C SER A 33 17.54 15.02 8.44
N ILE A 34 17.89 14.96 7.15
CA ILE A 34 18.16 16.13 6.31
C ILE A 34 16.87 16.95 6.11
N LEU A 35 15.78 16.30 5.71
CA LEU A 35 14.49 16.97 5.46
C LEU A 35 13.97 17.67 6.71
N ARG A 36 14.06 17.02 7.89
CA ARG A 36 13.63 17.61 9.17
C ARG A 36 14.44 18.85 9.53
N ARG A 37 15.77 18.80 9.40
CA ARG A 37 16.66 19.95 9.66
C ARG A 37 16.36 21.15 8.76
N ASN A 38 15.78 20.91 7.58
CA ASN A 38 15.44 21.94 6.60
C ASN A 38 13.93 22.26 6.58
N SER A 39 13.14 21.82 7.57
CA SER A 39 11.68 22.03 7.65
C SER A 39 10.89 21.51 6.44
N LEU A 40 11.40 20.45 5.80
CA LEU A 40 10.78 19.73 4.68
C LEU A 40 10.16 18.39 5.11
N LEU A 41 10.35 18.02 6.38
CA LEU A 41 9.66 16.94 7.07
C LEU A 41 9.14 17.49 8.40
N THR A 42 7.82 17.54 8.56
CA THR A 42 7.17 18.05 9.78
C THR A 42 6.45 16.93 10.51
N THR A 43 6.21 17.12 11.81
CA THR A 43 5.40 16.19 12.61
C THR A 43 4.12 16.89 13.05
N MET A 44 2.95 16.33 12.75
CA MET A 44 1.68 16.89 13.18
C MET A 44 0.60 15.83 13.32
N ARG A 45 -0.40 16.12 14.15
CA ARG A 45 -1.58 15.26 14.31
C ARG A 45 -2.61 15.58 13.24
N ILE A 46 -3.03 14.58 12.48
CA ILE A 46 -3.98 14.76 11.37
C ILE A 46 -5.17 13.82 11.55
N PRO A 47 -6.42 14.33 11.52
CA PRO A 47 -7.62 13.51 11.65
C PRO A 47 -7.72 12.51 10.49
N PRO A 48 -8.28 11.31 10.70
CA PRO A 48 -8.28 10.26 9.69
C PRO A 48 -8.92 10.67 8.37
N MET A 49 -9.93 11.55 8.44
CA MET A 49 -10.68 12.07 7.31
C MET A 49 -9.83 12.91 6.34
N ALA A 50 -8.80 13.60 6.85
CA ALA A 50 -7.92 14.47 6.06
C ALA A 50 -6.72 13.73 5.43
N VAL A 51 -6.62 12.41 5.66
CA VAL A 51 -5.54 11.57 5.12
C VAL A 51 -6.08 10.59 4.09
N GLY A 52 -5.57 10.69 2.87
CA GLY A 52 -5.77 9.72 1.79
C GLY A 52 -4.60 8.75 1.72
N VAL A 53 -4.57 7.91 0.68
CA VAL A 53 -3.44 7.05 0.34
C VAL A 53 -2.74 7.56 -0.90
N HIS A 54 -1.41 7.58 -0.89
CA HIS A 54 -0.64 8.02 -2.05
C HIS A 54 -0.77 6.99 -3.20
N PRO A 55 -0.91 7.41 -4.47
CA PRO A 55 -1.08 6.47 -5.60
C PRO A 55 0.07 5.48 -5.79
N GLN A 56 1.28 5.82 -5.32
CA GLN A 56 2.42 4.90 -5.36
C GLN A 56 2.52 4.02 -4.12
N ASN A 57 1.61 4.12 -3.14
CA ASN A 57 1.67 3.34 -1.91
C ASN A 57 1.55 1.83 -2.18
N ARG A 58 2.38 1.04 -1.50
CA ARG A 58 2.57 -0.41 -1.70
C ARG A 58 2.82 -0.74 -3.17
N ASP A 59 3.79 -0.08 -3.78
CA ASP A 59 4.14 -0.25 -5.20
C ASP A 59 2.96 0.11 -6.15
N GLY A 60 1.97 0.86 -5.65
CA GLY A 60 0.73 1.24 -6.33
C GLY A 60 -0.46 0.30 -6.11
N ALA A 61 -0.31 -0.71 -5.26
CA ALA A 61 -1.42 -1.57 -4.84
C ALA A 61 -2.43 -0.82 -3.95
N ALA A 62 -2.03 0.30 -3.32
CA ALA A 62 -2.86 1.12 -2.43
C ALA A 62 -3.45 0.32 -1.24
N LEU A 63 -4.78 0.34 -1.06
CA LEU A 63 -5.49 -0.29 0.04
C LEU A 63 -6.37 -1.43 -0.46
N VAL A 64 -6.43 -2.50 0.33
CA VAL A 64 -7.41 -3.57 0.14
C VAL A 64 -8.48 -3.38 1.22
N THR A 65 -9.74 -3.26 0.81
CA THR A 65 -10.86 -3.00 1.72
C THR A 65 -10.98 -4.06 2.82
N GLN A 66 -10.93 -5.34 2.44
CA GLN A 66 -10.98 -6.46 3.38
C GLN A 66 -9.90 -6.34 4.48
N ASP A 67 -8.68 -5.97 4.09
CA ASP A 67 -7.56 -5.82 5.02
C ASP A 67 -7.77 -4.71 6.06
N VAL A 68 -8.49 -3.65 5.70
CA VAL A 68 -8.81 -2.55 6.63
C VAL A 68 -9.79 -3.04 7.69
N HIS A 69 -10.82 -3.79 7.29
CA HIS A 69 -11.79 -4.36 8.22
C HIS A 69 -11.17 -5.42 9.12
N GLU A 70 -10.36 -6.32 8.56
CA GLU A 70 -9.64 -7.32 9.35
C GLU A 70 -8.68 -6.67 10.36
N LEU A 71 -8.02 -5.58 9.99
CA LEU A 71 -7.17 -4.85 10.91
C LEU A 71 -7.98 -4.20 12.04
N LEU A 72 -9.13 -3.58 11.72
CA LEU A 72 -10.01 -3.01 12.73
C LEU A 72 -10.47 -4.08 13.73
N GLU A 73 -10.91 -5.24 13.23
CA GLU A 73 -11.32 -6.36 14.08
C GLU A 73 -10.18 -6.83 15.01
N ARG A 74 -8.96 -6.98 14.48
CA ARG A 74 -7.79 -7.33 15.31
C ARG A 74 -7.51 -6.28 16.38
N ILE A 75 -7.55 -4.99 16.02
CA ILE A 75 -7.34 -3.89 16.98
C ILE A 75 -8.40 -3.95 18.09
N VAL A 76 -9.67 -4.15 17.73
CA VAL A 76 -10.79 -4.25 18.68
C VAL A 76 -10.64 -5.47 19.61
N GLN A 77 -10.04 -6.55 19.13
CA GLN A 77 -9.77 -7.75 19.93
C GLN A 77 -8.58 -7.57 20.89
N VAL A 78 -7.47 -6.98 20.42
CA VAL A 78 -6.20 -6.94 21.16
C VAL A 78 -5.91 -5.62 21.89
N GLY A 79 -6.60 -4.55 21.53
CA GLY A 79 -6.36 -3.19 21.99
C GLY A 79 -5.50 -2.38 21.00
N PHE A 80 -5.86 -1.11 20.86
CA PHE A 80 -5.12 -0.13 20.06
C PHE A 80 -3.89 0.38 20.80
N THR A 81 -2.79 0.54 20.09
CA THR A 81 -1.55 1.09 20.65
C THR A 81 -0.92 2.07 19.65
N PRO A 82 -1.02 3.39 19.87
CA PRO A 82 -0.53 4.37 18.91
C PRO A 82 0.98 4.31 18.69
N SER A 83 1.76 3.89 19.71
CA SER A 83 3.22 3.75 19.59
C SER A 83 3.67 2.65 18.62
N ARG A 84 2.77 1.76 18.18
CA ARG A 84 3.05 0.75 17.15
C ARG A 84 2.81 1.27 15.72
N VAL A 85 2.25 2.46 15.57
CA VAL A 85 1.89 3.03 14.28
C VAL A 85 3.00 3.97 13.81
N ASN A 86 3.71 3.59 12.75
CA ASN A 86 4.65 4.47 12.07
C ASN A 86 3.95 5.17 10.91
N ALA A 87 3.31 6.31 11.20
CA ALA A 87 2.54 7.08 10.22
C ALA A 87 3.44 8.07 9.47
N ILE A 88 3.63 7.81 8.18
CA ILE A 88 4.43 8.65 7.28
C ILE A 88 3.57 8.99 6.07
N GLY A 89 3.52 10.26 5.71
CA GLY A 89 2.78 10.75 4.57
C GLY A 89 3.51 11.86 3.84
N ILE A 90 2.89 12.32 2.76
CA ILE A 90 3.33 13.45 1.96
C ILE A 90 2.14 14.40 1.76
N GLU A 91 2.40 15.71 1.69
CA GLU A 91 1.39 16.68 1.31
C GLU A 91 0.79 16.36 -0.07
N VAL A 92 -0.51 16.61 -0.24
CA VAL A 92 -1.16 16.51 -1.56
C VAL A 92 -0.50 17.49 -2.53
N ALA A 93 -0.05 17.00 -3.68
CA ALA A 93 0.66 17.75 -4.70
C ALA A 93 -0.20 18.05 -5.95
N SER A 94 -1.30 17.32 -6.17
CA SER A 94 -2.17 17.50 -7.35
C SER A 94 -3.62 17.06 -7.15
N GLU A 95 -4.52 17.59 -7.98
CA GLU A 95 -5.92 17.12 -8.06
C GLU A 95 -6.03 15.67 -8.53
N GLY A 96 -5.09 15.18 -9.34
CA GLY A 96 -5.05 13.78 -9.76
C GLY A 96 -4.93 12.80 -8.58
N GLU A 97 -4.21 13.18 -7.53
CA GLU A 97 -4.11 12.36 -6.31
C GLU A 97 -5.39 12.36 -5.48
N ARG A 98 -6.13 13.49 -5.50
CA ARG A 98 -7.46 13.58 -4.86
C ARG A 98 -8.46 12.72 -5.61
N GLU A 99 -8.47 12.80 -6.94
CA GLU A 99 -9.35 11.99 -7.78
C GLU A 99 -9.04 10.50 -7.62
N PHE A 100 -7.76 10.10 -7.54
CA PHE A 100 -7.38 8.73 -7.23
C PHE A 100 -8.04 8.22 -5.93
N ASN A 101 -7.98 9.01 -4.87
CA ASN A 101 -8.58 8.64 -3.58
C ASN A 101 -10.12 8.61 -3.64
N LYS A 102 -10.73 9.53 -4.36
CA LYS A 102 -12.17 9.53 -4.61
C LYS A 102 -12.60 8.25 -5.33
N GLN A 103 -11.91 7.86 -6.40
CA GLN A 103 -12.18 6.63 -7.14
C GLN A 103 -11.94 5.37 -6.30
N LEU A 104 -10.91 5.38 -5.44
CA LEU A 104 -10.67 4.30 -4.50
C LEU A 104 -11.86 4.09 -3.55
N VAL A 105 -12.41 5.17 -2.98
CA VAL A 105 -13.59 5.06 -2.10
C VAL A 105 -14.82 4.65 -2.88
N MET A 106 -15.06 5.27 -4.04
CA MET A 106 -16.21 4.94 -4.90
C MET A 106 -16.22 3.46 -5.32
N SER A 107 -15.06 2.92 -5.71
CA SER A 107 -14.93 1.52 -6.12
C SER A 107 -15.10 0.53 -4.96
N ALA A 108 -14.79 0.95 -3.73
CA ALA A 108 -15.06 0.18 -2.51
C ALA A 108 -16.51 0.32 -2.00
N GLY A 109 -17.35 1.14 -2.66
CA GLY A 109 -18.69 1.45 -2.19
C GLY A 109 -18.67 2.13 -0.81
N SER A 110 -19.48 1.63 0.12
CA SER A 110 -19.53 2.16 1.50
C SER A 110 -18.48 1.57 2.44
N GLN A 111 -17.65 0.63 1.98
CA GLN A 111 -16.78 -0.16 2.86
C GLN A 111 -15.56 0.61 3.36
N LEU A 112 -15.10 1.65 2.66
CA LEU A 112 -13.98 2.48 3.11
C LEU A 112 -14.42 3.76 3.86
N GLY A 113 -15.71 3.83 4.22
CA GLY A 113 -16.33 5.01 4.83
C GLY A 113 -16.47 6.18 3.86
N GLN A 114 -16.89 7.32 4.39
CA GLN A 114 -17.06 8.52 3.59
C GLN A 114 -15.73 9.26 3.41
N MET A 115 -15.60 9.96 2.27
CA MET A 115 -14.45 10.81 2.00
C MET A 115 -14.86 12.03 1.20
N ASP A 116 -14.46 13.20 1.72
CA ASP A 116 -14.34 14.42 0.92
C ASP A 116 -12.90 14.53 0.41
N SER A 117 -12.72 14.33 -0.90
CA SER A 117 -11.38 14.36 -1.51
C SER A 117 -10.77 15.77 -1.50
N ALA A 118 -11.57 16.83 -1.43
CA ALA A 118 -11.09 18.21 -1.33
C ALA A 118 -10.53 18.52 0.07
N ALA A 119 -11.02 17.81 1.10
CA ALA A 119 -10.53 17.94 2.48
C ALA A 119 -9.15 17.29 2.70
N LEU A 120 -8.66 16.45 1.77
CA LEU A 120 -7.37 15.77 1.93
C LEU A 120 -6.22 16.78 2.04
N LYS A 121 -5.35 16.57 3.01
CA LYS A 121 -4.13 17.36 3.23
C LYS A 121 -2.88 16.52 3.06
N VAL A 122 -2.97 15.24 3.40
CA VAL A 122 -1.85 14.29 3.42
C VAL A 122 -2.25 13.01 2.70
N LEU A 123 -1.28 12.38 2.05
CA LEU A 123 -1.37 11.08 1.42
C LEU A 123 -0.40 10.12 2.10
N SER A 124 -0.91 9.00 2.60
CA SER A 124 -0.11 8.04 3.37
C SER A 124 0.85 7.22 2.50
N LEU A 125 2.07 7.08 3.00
CA LEU A 125 3.12 6.17 2.51
C LEU A 125 3.34 5.00 3.50
N SER A 126 3.03 5.20 4.78
CA SER A 126 3.02 4.18 5.83
C SER A 126 1.88 4.46 6.82
N GLY A 127 1.41 3.42 7.52
CA GLY A 127 0.27 3.54 8.46
C GLY A 127 -1.10 3.64 7.78
N SER A 128 -1.17 3.39 6.46
CA SER A 128 -2.39 3.56 5.66
C SER A 128 -3.59 2.76 6.21
N HIS A 129 -3.46 1.44 6.38
CA HIS A 129 -4.58 0.62 6.85
C HIS A 129 -5.07 1.03 8.24
N THR A 130 -4.16 1.39 9.15
CA THR A 130 -4.53 1.89 10.49
C THR A 130 -5.33 3.18 10.40
N ASN A 131 -4.88 4.15 9.59
CA ASN A 131 -5.63 5.39 9.38
C ASN A 131 -7.03 5.11 8.82
N TRP A 132 -7.15 4.17 7.89
CA TRP A 132 -8.45 3.85 7.31
C TRP A 132 -9.34 3.05 8.27
N ALA A 133 -8.78 2.20 9.15
CA ALA A 133 -9.54 1.59 10.24
C ALA A 133 -10.10 2.66 11.20
N LEU A 134 -9.30 3.67 11.55
CA LEU A 134 -9.75 4.83 12.32
C LEU A 134 -10.84 5.63 11.59
N ARG A 135 -10.75 5.76 10.26
CA ARG A 135 -11.80 6.38 9.42
C ARG A 135 -13.11 5.60 9.49
N LEU A 136 -13.09 4.27 9.47
CA LEU A 136 -14.31 3.46 9.60
C LEU A 136 -15.02 3.74 10.92
N VAL A 137 -14.25 3.85 12.02
CA VAL A 137 -14.78 4.22 13.33
C VAL A 137 -15.35 5.65 13.32
N ALA A 138 -14.59 6.62 12.79
CA ALA A 138 -14.97 8.02 12.78
C ALA A 138 -16.23 8.30 11.95
N SER A 139 -16.46 7.51 10.89
CA SER A 139 -17.59 7.67 9.98
C SER A 139 -18.78 6.74 10.26
N GLY A 140 -18.67 5.87 11.27
CA GLY A 140 -19.72 4.89 11.57
C GLY A 140 -19.99 3.94 10.40
N SER A 141 -18.94 3.53 9.69
CA SER A 141 -19.05 2.72 8.47
C SER A 141 -19.71 1.37 8.71
N PRO A 142 -20.26 0.73 7.66
CA PRO A 142 -20.67 -0.67 7.74
C PRO A 142 -19.53 -1.56 8.23
N HIS A 143 -19.80 -2.43 9.18
CA HIS A 143 -18.82 -3.38 9.70
C HIS A 143 -19.54 -4.60 10.31
N ALA A 144 -18.95 -5.78 10.15
CA ALA A 144 -19.61 -7.05 10.48
C ALA A 144 -19.56 -7.40 11.99
N SER A 145 -18.72 -6.71 12.77
CA SER A 145 -18.49 -7.04 14.17
C SER A 145 -19.60 -6.50 15.08
N ASP A 146 -20.41 -7.39 15.66
CA ASP A 146 -21.47 -7.04 16.60
C ASP A 146 -20.95 -6.41 17.91
N ILE A 147 -19.66 -6.55 18.19
CA ILE A 147 -19.03 -6.03 19.42
C ILE A 147 -18.94 -4.49 19.38
N ILE A 148 -18.72 -3.94 18.19
CA ILE A 148 -18.51 -2.50 17.98
C ILE A 148 -19.57 -1.88 17.06
N SER A 149 -20.55 -2.66 16.60
CA SER A 149 -21.54 -2.21 15.62
C SER A 149 -22.96 -2.30 16.15
N VAL A 150 -23.81 -1.36 15.73
CA VAL A 150 -25.26 -1.37 15.94
C VAL A 150 -25.93 -1.32 14.57
N ASN A 151 -26.83 -2.25 14.29
CA ASN A 151 -27.49 -2.38 12.98
C ASN A 151 -26.48 -2.45 11.81
N GLY A 152 -25.39 -3.21 12.00
CA GLY A 152 -24.36 -3.41 10.98
C GLY A 152 -23.44 -2.22 10.72
N HIS A 153 -23.49 -1.16 11.53
CA HIS A 153 -22.66 0.03 11.41
C HIS A 153 -21.85 0.26 12.68
N VAL A 154 -20.59 0.67 12.55
CA VAL A 154 -19.73 0.94 13.71
C VAL A 154 -20.37 2.02 14.59
N SER A 155 -20.56 1.70 15.87
CA SER A 155 -21.00 2.64 16.90
C SER A 155 -19.80 3.21 17.62
N PHE A 156 -19.61 4.52 17.52
CA PHE A 156 -18.53 5.22 18.21
C PHE A 156 -18.59 5.00 19.73
N GLU A 157 -19.80 4.97 20.31
CA GLU A 157 -20.00 4.75 21.75
C GLU A 157 -19.55 3.35 22.20
N LEU A 158 -19.84 2.31 21.40
CA LEU A 158 -19.37 0.95 21.69
C LEU A 158 -17.86 0.85 21.58
N VAL A 159 -17.27 1.52 20.58
CA VAL A 159 -15.81 1.60 20.43
C VAL A 159 -15.19 2.32 21.63
N GLU A 160 -15.71 3.48 22.04
CA GLU A 160 -15.18 4.25 23.18
C GLU A 160 -15.28 3.49 24.50
N LYS A 161 -16.40 2.78 24.73
CA LYS A 161 -16.58 1.93 25.91
C LYS A 161 -15.59 0.77 25.95
N ARG A 162 -15.24 0.22 24.79
CA ARG A 162 -14.34 -0.94 24.68
C ARG A 162 -12.87 -0.56 24.68
N ASP A 163 -12.51 0.45 23.90
CA ASP A 163 -11.16 0.97 23.76
C ASP A 163 -11.21 2.49 23.55
N LYS A 164 -11.08 3.22 24.66
CA LYS A 164 -11.04 4.67 24.64
C LYS A 164 -9.88 5.23 23.81
N CYS A 165 -8.73 4.55 23.80
CA CYS A 165 -7.56 5.02 23.04
C CYS A 165 -7.84 4.98 21.53
N LEU A 166 -8.48 3.91 21.06
CA LEU A 166 -8.93 3.79 19.68
C LEU A 166 -9.92 4.90 19.31
N ALA A 167 -10.92 5.14 20.15
CA ALA A 167 -11.93 6.18 19.93
C ALA A 167 -11.31 7.59 19.86
N ASP A 168 -10.41 7.90 20.78
CA ASP A 168 -9.71 9.20 20.80
C ASP A 168 -8.89 9.39 19.51
N HIS A 169 -8.22 8.36 19.01
CA HIS A 169 -7.48 8.43 17.74
C HIS A 169 -8.38 8.38 16.50
N ALA A 170 -9.57 7.81 16.56
CA ALA A 170 -10.55 7.92 15.48
C ALA A 170 -11.05 9.36 15.34
N ARG A 171 -11.21 10.06 16.46
CA ARG A 171 -11.65 11.46 16.50
C ARG A 171 -10.53 12.43 16.11
N GLU A 172 -9.37 12.30 16.74
CA GLU A 172 -8.29 13.29 16.67
C GLU A 172 -7.21 12.93 15.64
N GLY A 173 -7.11 11.65 15.28
CA GLY A 173 -6.15 11.13 14.32
C GLY A 173 -4.81 10.73 14.90
N LEU A 174 -3.91 10.34 13.98
CA LEU A 174 -2.55 9.89 14.26
C LEU A 174 -1.56 11.06 14.18
N THR A 175 -0.41 10.90 14.83
CA THR A 175 0.75 11.79 14.62
C THR A 175 1.53 11.33 13.39
N TRP A 176 1.57 12.17 12.37
CA TRP A 176 2.21 11.90 11.08
C TRP A 176 3.55 12.60 10.96
N GLN A 177 4.52 11.92 10.36
CA GLN A 177 5.67 12.54 9.71
C GLN A 177 5.28 12.89 8.27
N ILE A 178 5.26 14.17 7.93
CA ILE A 178 4.75 14.68 6.65
C ILE A 178 5.90 15.27 5.86
N ILE A 179 6.16 14.68 4.70
CA ILE A 179 7.09 15.16 3.69
C ILE A 179 6.41 16.29 2.91
N ALA A 180 7.12 17.39 2.67
CA ALA A 180 6.63 18.48 1.84
C ALA A 180 6.43 18.03 0.39
N SER A 181 5.35 18.50 -0.26
CA SER A 181 4.99 18.12 -1.64
C SER A 181 6.09 18.41 -2.66
N GLU A 182 6.87 19.47 -2.44
CA GLU A 182 8.01 19.84 -3.31
C GLU A 182 9.10 18.75 -3.35
N VAL A 183 9.31 18.03 -2.24
CA VAL A 183 10.28 16.94 -2.16
C VAL A 183 9.82 15.77 -3.03
N GLY A 184 8.55 15.38 -2.95
CA GLY A 184 8.01 14.29 -3.76
C GLY A 184 7.96 14.62 -5.25
N ARG A 185 7.72 15.89 -5.61
CA ARG A 185 7.82 16.35 -7.00
C ARG A 185 9.25 16.31 -7.51
N ARG A 186 10.24 16.67 -6.68
CA ARG A 186 11.65 16.68 -7.08
C ARG A 186 12.26 15.27 -7.13
N PHE A 187 11.85 14.40 -6.21
CA PHE A 187 12.37 13.05 -6.02
C PHE A 187 11.24 12.01 -5.91
N PRO A 188 10.50 11.72 -7.00
CA PRO A 188 9.41 10.74 -6.97
C PRO A 188 9.85 9.35 -6.47
N GLU A 189 11.09 8.96 -6.74
CA GLU A 189 11.69 7.69 -6.32
C GLU A 189 11.88 7.57 -4.80
N LEU A 190 12.00 8.70 -4.08
CA LEU A 190 12.05 8.70 -2.62
C LEU A 190 10.77 8.10 -2.03
N LEU A 191 9.62 8.34 -2.65
CA LEU A 191 8.32 7.86 -2.15
C LEU A 191 8.27 6.33 -2.17
N GLN A 192 8.89 5.70 -3.17
CA GLN A 192 9.02 4.23 -3.25
C GLN A 192 10.04 3.71 -2.21
N MET A 193 11.16 4.42 -2.03
CA MET A 193 12.17 4.05 -1.03
C MET A 193 11.62 4.08 0.39
N VAL A 194 10.83 5.11 0.75
CA VAL A 194 10.19 5.23 2.07
C VAL A 194 9.31 4.02 2.36
N GLN A 195 8.48 3.62 1.40
CA GLN A 195 7.61 2.46 1.55
C GLN A 195 8.39 1.15 1.68
N ALA A 196 9.38 0.94 0.81
CA ALA A 196 10.21 -0.24 0.84
C ALA A 196 10.99 -0.36 2.16
N SER A 197 11.46 0.77 2.71
CA SER A 197 12.08 0.83 4.03
C SER A 197 11.09 0.42 5.14
N CYS A 198 9.84 0.85 5.08
CA CYS A 198 8.83 0.50 6.09
C CYS A 198 8.44 -0.98 6.04
N ASN A 199 8.39 -1.57 4.83
CA ASN A 199 8.11 -2.99 4.64
C ASN A 199 9.25 -3.87 5.16
N ALA A 200 10.50 -3.46 4.97
CA ALA A 200 11.66 -4.16 5.51
C ALA A 200 11.67 -4.23 7.05
N THR A 201 10.96 -3.30 7.72
CA THR A 201 10.88 -3.19 9.19
C THR A 201 9.57 -3.73 9.79
N LEU A 202 8.94 -4.74 9.18
CA LEU A 202 7.85 -5.56 9.75
C LEU A 202 6.43 -4.96 9.74
N GLN A 203 6.13 -3.86 9.02
CA GLN A 203 4.82 -3.19 9.12
C GLN A 203 3.63 -3.93 8.47
N LYS A 204 3.84 -4.87 7.55
CA LYS A 204 2.86 -5.88 7.08
C LYS A 204 3.60 -6.82 6.11
N THR A 205 3.28 -8.11 6.12
CA THR A 205 3.83 -9.10 5.19
C THR A 205 3.50 -8.69 3.75
N GLU A 206 4.52 -8.35 2.96
CA GLU A 206 4.37 -8.06 1.52
C GLU A 206 3.78 -9.28 0.80
N SER A 207 2.73 -9.08 -0.01
CA SER A 207 2.04 -10.16 -0.74
C SER A 207 2.64 -10.42 -2.12
N GLU A 208 2.39 -11.60 -2.70
CA GLU A 208 2.83 -11.96 -4.06
C GLU A 208 2.30 -10.98 -5.11
N LEU A 209 1.08 -10.47 -4.93
CA LEU A 209 0.49 -9.49 -5.85
C LEU A 209 1.26 -8.16 -5.82
N GLN A 210 1.68 -7.72 -4.63
CA GLN A 210 2.52 -6.52 -4.49
C GLN A 210 3.90 -6.75 -5.13
N LEU A 211 4.50 -7.93 -4.92
CA LEU A 211 5.76 -8.30 -5.56
C LEU A 211 5.62 -8.36 -7.10
N LEU A 212 4.51 -8.89 -7.61
CA LEU A 212 4.18 -8.90 -9.04
C LEU A 212 4.12 -7.48 -9.62
N ARG A 213 3.45 -6.54 -8.93
CA ARG A 213 3.36 -5.15 -9.38
C ARG A 213 4.73 -4.48 -9.41
N ARG A 214 5.56 -4.70 -8.39
CA ARG A 214 6.96 -4.23 -8.38
C ARG A 214 7.74 -4.76 -9.57
N VAL A 215 7.65 -6.07 -9.83
CA VAL A 215 8.30 -6.70 -10.99
C VAL A 215 7.81 -6.08 -12.30
N CYS A 216 6.50 -5.90 -12.49
CA CYS A 216 5.94 -5.24 -13.68
C CYS A 216 6.45 -3.80 -13.83
N SER A 217 6.55 -3.04 -12.74
CA SER A 217 7.09 -1.67 -12.76
C SER A 217 8.58 -1.61 -13.07
N LEU A 218 9.35 -2.65 -12.72
CA LEU A 218 10.77 -2.73 -13.09
C LEU A 218 10.92 -3.15 -14.56
N LEU A 219 10.11 -4.10 -15.02
CA LEU A 219 10.07 -4.54 -16.41
C LEU A 219 9.68 -3.41 -17.37
N SER A 220 8.72 -2.55 -17.00
CA SER A 220 8.32 -1.41 -17.84
C SER A 220 9.40 -0.34 -18.01
N LYS A 221 10.45 -0.37 -17.17
CA LYS A 221 11.62 0.53 -17.28
C LYS A 221 12.74 -0.06 -18.15
N VAL A 222 12.62 -1.31 -18.58
CA VAL A 222 13.60 -1.94 -19.49
C VAL A 222 13.30 -1.47 -20.92
N ALA A 223 14.18 -0.66 -21.49
CA ALA A 223 14.10 -0.23 -22.88
C ALA A 223 14.34 -1.43 -23.82
N ASP A 224 13.46 -1.66 -24.81
CA ASP A 224 13.43 -2.57 -26.00
C ASP A 224 14.35 -3.82 -26.05
N GLY A 225 14.87 -4.23 -24.92
CA GLY A 225 15.85 -5.27 -24.73
C GLY A 225 15.33 -6.35 -23.79
N LYS A 226 16.06 -7.46 -23.73
CA LYS A 226 15.70 -8.55 -22.83
C LYS A 226 15.92 -8.09 -21.38
N PRO A 227 14.91 -8.17 -20.51
CA PRO A 227 15.07 -7.84 -19.10
C PRO A 227 16.11 -8.74 -18.43
N ASP A 228 17.07 -8.14 -17.73
CA ASP A 228 18.06 -8.85 -16.95
C ASP A 228 17.44 -9.36 -15.64
N TYR A 229 17.13 -10.64 -15.59
CA TYR A 229 16.57 -11.29 -14.41
C TYR A 229 17.42 -11.07 -13.15
N LYS A 230 18.75 -11.04 -13.24
CA LYS A 230 19.62 -10.85 -12.07
C LYS A 230 19.44 -9.46 -11.47
N LEU A 231 19.39 -8.43 -12.32
CA LEU A 231 19.16 -7.06 -11.90
C LEU A 231 17.75 -6.89 -11.31
N ILE A 232 16.72 -7.38 -12.02
CA ILE A 232 15.32 -7.32 -11.55
C ILE A 232 15.18 -8.05 -10.22
N LYS A 233 15.78 -9.24 -10.07
CA LYS A 233 15.79 -9.99 -8.82
C LYS A 233 16.44 -9.21 -7.68
N LYS A 234 17.61 -8.60 -7.92
CA LYS A 234 18.29 -7.79 -6.90
C LYS A 234 17.41 -6.64 -6.42
N GLN A 235 16.78 -5.92 -7.34
CA GLN A 235 15.93 -4.77 -7.03
C GLN A 235 14.60 -5.17 -6.39
N ALA A 236 13.92 -6.18 -6.91
CA ALA A 236 12.62 -6.63 -6.41
C ALA A 236 12.71 -7.17 -4.97
N LEU A 237 13.83 -7.80 -4.62
CA LEU A 237 14.08 -8.37 -3.28
C LEU A 237 14.82 -7.42 -2.33
N ALA A 238 15.02 -6.14 -2.70
CA ALA A 238 15.74 -5.18 -1.86
C ALA A 238 15.07 -4.97 -0.49
N SER A 239 13.75 -5.06 -0.41
CA SER A 239 12.98 -5.02 0.86
C SER A 239 12.99 -6.33 1.64
N LYS A 240 13.63 -7.38 1.11
CA LYS A 240 13.60 -8.77 1.62
C LYS A 240 12.16 -9.25 1.89
N PRO A 241 11.29 -9.26 0.87
CA PRO A 241 9.91 -9.66 1.07
C PRO A 241 9.82 -11.13 1.50
N PRO A 242 8.89 -11.49 2.40
CA PRO A 242 8.71 -12.86 2.85
C PRO A 242 8.27 -13.81 1.73
N CYS A 243 7.58 -13.30 0.70
CA CYS A 243 7.22 -14.03 -0.51
C CYS A 243 8.35 -14.05 -1.57
N GLY A 244 9.60 -13.75 -1.20
CA GLY A 244 10.73 -13.66 -2.11
C GLY A 244 11.05 -14.96 -2.87
N ASP A 245 10.74 -16.12 -2.27
CA ASP A 245 10.91 -17.43 -2.92
C ASP A 245 9.99 -17.61 -4.13
N SER A 246 8.83 -16.94 -4.14
CA SER A 246 7.88 -16.95 -5.25
C SER A 246 8.34 -16.12 -6.46
N LEU A 247 9.42 -15.33 -6.33
CA LEU A 247 9.85 -14.37 -7.35
C LEU A 247 10.06 -15.01 -8.74
N ALA A 248 10.66 -16.19 -8.81
CA ALA A 248 10.93 -16.83 -10.11
C ALA A 248 9.64 -17.12 -10.88
N GLY A 249 8.61 -17.61 -10.19
CA GLY A 249 7.29 -17.84 -10.76
C GLY A 249 6.58 -16.53 -11.13
N ILE A 250 6.65 -15.53 -10.24
CA ILE A 250 6.08 -14.20 -10.47
C ILE A 250 6.71 -13.52 -11.69
N TYR A 251 8.03 -13.61 -11.84
CA TYR A 251 8.75 -13.06 -12.99
C TYR A 251 8.31 -13.72 -14.29
N ALA A 252 8.22 -15.06 -14.31
CA ALA A 252 7.75 -15.80 -15.48
C ALA A 252 6.28 -15.46 -15.81
N PHE A 253 5.44 -15.29 -14.79
CA PHE A 253 4.06 -14.85 -14.96
C PHE A 253 3.99 -13.44 -15.54
N ALA A 254 4.75 -12.48 -14.99
CA ALA A 254 4.78 -11.10 -15.45
C ALA A 254 5.18 -10.98 -16.92
N LEU A 255 6.16 -11.77 -17.38
CA LEU A 255 6.59 -11.76 -18.78
C LEU A 255 5.54 -12.29 -19.76
N LYS A 256 4.65 -13.18 -19.31
CA LYS A 256 3.70 -13.89 -20.19
C LYS A 256 2.27 -13.35 -20.11
N PHE A 257 1.84 -12.91 -18.93
CA PHE A 257 0.42 -12.74 -18.61
C PHE A 257 0.07 -11.39 -17.98
N SER A 258 1.02 -10.45 -17.90
CA SER A 258 0.76 -9.12 -17.31
C SER A 258 -0.12 -8.21 -18.18
N GLY A 259 -0.26 -8.50 -19.48
CA GLY A 259 -0.89 -7.61 -20.45
C GLY A 259 0.12 -6.73 -21.20
N GLY A 260 1.40 -7.09 -21.23
CA GLY A 260 2.44 -6.38 -21.98
C GLY A 260 2.98 -5.14 -21.25
N ALA A 261 3.51 -4.17 -21.99
CA ALA A 261 4.18 -2.99 -21.42
C ALA A 261 3.31 -2.16 -20.47
N THR A 262 1.98 -2.19 -20.65
CA THR A 262 1.02 -1.46 -19.80
C THR A 262 0.62 -2.23 -18.55
N ALA A 263 0.96 -3.51 -18.45
CA ALA A 263 0.55 -4.40 -17.36
C ALA A 263 -0.97 -4.31 -17.03
N TRP A 264 -1.81 -4.13 -18.06
CA TRP A 264 -3.23 -3.79 -17.86
C TRP A 264 -4.02 -4.90 -17.16
N MET A 265 -3.70 -6.19 -17.41
CA MET A 265 -4.37 -7.31 -16.74
C MET A 265 -4.05 -7.34 -15.25
N VAL A 266 -2.80 -7.02 -14.87
CA VAL A 266 -2.43 -6.90 -13.44
C VAL A 266 -3.20 -5.76 -12.80
N THR A 267 -3.29 -4.62 -13.49
CA THR A 267 -4.02 -3.44 -12.99
C THR A 267 -5.51 -3.71 -12.77
N GLU A 268 -6.16 -4.40 -13.71
CA GLU A 268 -7.56 -4.84 -13.58
C GLU A 268 -7.75 -5.79 -12.40
N THR A 269 -6.89 -6.81 -12.29
CA THR A 269 -6.92 -7.80 -11.20
C THR A 269 -6.78 -7.12 -9.84
N GLU A 270 -5.86 -6.17 -9.71
CA GLU A 270 -5.66 -5.43 -8.47
C GLU A 270 -6.83 -4.51 -8.14
N SER A 271 -7.44 -3.85 -9.14
CA SER A 271 -8.64 -3.06 -8.91
C SER A 271 -9.77 -3.92 -8.37
N PHE A 272 -9.95 -5.13 -8.91
CA PHE A 272 -10.90 -6.09 -8.37
C PHE A 272 -10.57 -6.50 -6.93
N VAL A 273 -9.32 -6.88 -6.65
CA VAL A 273 -8.88 -7.33 -5.30
C VAL A 273 -8.97 -6.20 -4.28
N ARG A 274 -8.65 -4.95 -4.65
CA ARG A 274 -8.79 -3.79 -3.76
C ARG A 274 -10.22 -3.61 -3.30
N ALA A 275 -11.16 -3.65 -4.24
CA ALA A 275 -12.58 -3.42 -3.99
C ALA A 275 -13.24 -4.59 -3.26
N ASN A 276 -12.95 -5.83 -3.68
CA ASN A 276 -13.69 -7.02 -3.27
C ASN A 276 -12.94 -7.94 -2.30
N GLY A 277 -11.65 -7.66 -2.03
CA GLY A 277 -10.80 -8.55 -1.26
C GLY A 277 -10.30 -9.75 -2.08
N TYR A 278 -9.81 -10.77 -1.38
CA TYR A 278 -9.31 -12.01 -1.98
C TYR A 278 -9.74 -13.23 -1.15
N PRO A 279 -9.91 -14.41 -1.78
CA PRO A 279 -10.22 -15.62 -1.04
C PRO A 279 -9.09 -15.93 -0.06
N SER A 280 -9.42 -16.09 1.23
CA SER A 280 -8.46 -16.49 2.27
C SER A 280 -8.11 -17.99 2.22
N GLN A 281 -8.79 -18.77 1.37
CA GLN A 281 -8.51 -20.18 1.21
C GLN A 281 -7.34 -20.42 0.24
N VAL A 282 -6.28 -21.05 0.75
CA VAL A 282 -5.24 -21.63 -0.10
C VAL A 282 -5.89 -22.72 -0.95
N ILE A 283 -5.90 -22.51 -2.27
CA ILE A 283 -6.31 -23.55 -3.21
C ILE A 283 -5.19 -24.58 -3.27
N THR A 284 -5.29 -25.60 -2.43
CA THR A 284 -4.45 -26.79 -2.52
C THR A 284 -4.91 -27.66 -3.70
N PRO A 285 -4.07 -28.56 -4.22
CA PRO A 285 -4.51 -29.56 -5.19
C PRO A 285 -5.76 -30.34 -4.73
N ALA A 286 -5.93 -30.51 -3.42
CA ALA A 286 -7.09 -31.17 -2.83
C ALA A 286 -8.39 -30.34 -2.91
N ASN A 287 -8.29 -29.00 -2.87
CA ASN A 287 -9.44 -28.10 -2.87
C ASN A 287 -9.75 -27.51 -4.25
N LEU A 288 -8.85 -27.71 -5.23
CA LEU A 288 -8.96 -27.20 -6.60
C LEU A 288 -10.27 -27.62 -7.29
N LYS A 289 -10.68 -28.88 -7.13
CA LYS A 289 -11.96 -29.40 -7.69
C LYS A 289 -13.20 -28.84 -7.00
N LYS A 290 -13.09 -28.39 -5.75
CA LYS A 290 -14.19 -27.79 -4.98
C LYS A 290 -14.41 -26.33 -5.37
N VAL A 291 -13.33 -25.60 -5.64
CA VAL A 291 -13.38 -24.16 -5.95
C VAL A 291 -13.87 -23.89 -7.37
N PHE A 292 -13.46 -24.70 -8.35
CA PHE A 292 -13.75 -24.43 -9.76
C PHE A 292 -14.99 -25.18 -10.32
N GLY A 293 -15.71 -25.91 -9.47
CA GLY A 293 -16.77 -26.81 -9.91
C GLY A 293 -16.22 -27.96 -10.79
N LYS A 294 -17.03 -29.00 -11.04
CA LYS A 294 -16.60 -30.15 -11.83
C LYS A 294 -16.27 -29.82 -13.30
N ASP A 295 -16.65 -28.64 -13.79
CA ASP A 295 -16.63 -28.30 -15.22
C ASP A 295 -15.58 -27.24 -15.61
N GLY A 296 -14.82 -26.68 -14.65
CA GLY A 296 -13.95 -25.52 -14.89
C GLY A 296 -12.62 -25.79 -15.61
N PHE A 297 -12.20 -27.05 -15.76
CA PHE A 297 -10.97 -27.40 -16.47
C PHE A 297 -11.11 -28.75 -17.17
N CYS A 298 -11.85 -28.78 -18.28
CA CYS A 298 -11.66 -29.83 -19.28
C CYS A 298 -12.21 -29.38 -20.65
N LYS A 299 -11.33 -28.77 -21.44
CA LYS A 299 -11.21 -28.92 -22.91
C LYS A 299 -10.03 -28.10 -23.42
N ALA A 300 -8.83 -28.34 -22.89
CA ALA A 300 -7.65 -28.20 -23.73
C ALA A 300 -7.59 -29.50 -24.54
N GLN A 301 -8.21 -29.46 -25.73
CA GLN A 301 -8.06 -30.52 -26.70
C GLN A 301 -6.57 -30.70 -26.98
N SER A 302 -6.14 -31.96 -26.93
CA SER A 302 -4.90 -32.47 -27.48
C SER A 302 -4.59 -31.81 -28.83
N ALA A 303 -3.59 -30.94 -28.84
CA ALA A 303 -2.83 -30.66 -30.04
C ALA A 303 -1.52 -31.42 -29.90
N ASP A 304 -1.53 -32.64 -30.45
CA ASP A 304 -0.31 -33.32 -30.87
C ASP A 304 0.42 -32.49 -31.94
N ALA A 305 1.75 -32.64 -31.96
CA ALA A 305 2.70 -32.24 -33.01
C ALA A 305 3.07 -30.73 -33.03
N VAL A 306 4.32 -30.28 -33.14
CA VAL A 306 5.58 -30.84 -33.67
C VAL A 306 6.77 -30.20 -32.92
N ILE A 307 7.89 -30.93 -32.89
CA ILE A 307 9.26 -30.52 -32.53
C ILE A 307 9.66 -29.15 -33.11
#